data_AF-A0A1B6IFZ9-F1
#
_entry.id   AF-A0A1B6IFZ9-F1
#
_cell.length_a   1.000
_cell.length_b   1.000
_cell.length_c   1.000
_cell.angle_alpha   90.00
_cell.angle_beta   90.00
_cell.angle_gamma   90.00
#
_symmetry.space_group_name_H-M   'P 1'
#
loop_
_entity.id
_entity.type
_entity.pdbx_description
1 polymer ?
#
loop_
_entity_poly.entity_id
_entity_poly.type
_entity_poly.pdbx_seq_one_letter_code
_entity_poly.pdbx_strand_id
1 'polypeptide(L)'
;MYGSDQSYSPYQGSPSPTGYHSGSSAYVPTPSPSSAVNVGAYGTPSPMSYSPLTPGGAPSPYNSHSTGMDPMMQDWHTTDIEVRVRESHDDNDLVGQVGTIRSISGGMCSVFLPDEDRTVSISCEQLEPVIPAWPNPVKVILGEDKERTGDLLSIDNQEGVVKLDGDDVKMLQLRYLCKYNRPGQD
;
A
#
# COMPACT_ATOMS: atom_id res chain seq x y z
N MET A 1 -71.89 -2.06 -11.80
CA MET A 1 -72.60 -2.38 -10.54
C MET A 1 -71.54 -2.74 -9.52
N TYR A 2 -71.37 -1.88 -8.49
CA TYR A 2 -70.56 -2.01 -7.25
C TYR A 2 -69.06 -2.34 -7.39
N GLY A 3 -68.10 -1.73 -6.70
CA GLY A 3 -68.09 -0.80 -5.58
C GLY A 3 -66.66 -0.82 -5.00
N SER A 4 -66.09 0.35 -4.75
CA SER A 4 -64.73 0.64 -4.28
C SER A 4 -64.58 0.55 -2.76
N ASP A 5 -63.43 0.08 -2.27
CA ASP A 5 -62.88 0.36 -0.93
C ASP A 5 -61.34 0.40 -1.06
N GLN A 6 -60.71 1.58 -1.14
CA GLN A 6 -60.24 2.44 -0.04
C GLN A 6 -59.16 1.80 0.85
N SER A 7 -57.90 2.10 0.55
CA SER A 7 -56.83 2.17 1.56
C SER A 7 -56.54 3.65 1.83
N TYR A 8 -56.86 4.09 3.05
CA TYR A 8 -56.67 5.45 3.60
C TYR A 8 -55.64 5.31 4.74
N SER A 9 -54.39 5.80 4.59
CA SER A 9 -53.86 7.11 5.06
C SER A 9 -53.07 6.94 6.38
N PRO A 10 -52.46 7.96 7.02
CA PRO A 10 -51.60 9.09 6.57
C PRO A 10 -50.30 9.22 7.43
N TYR A 11 -49.59 10.35 7.28
CA TYR A 11 -48.52 10.96 8.11
C TYR A 11 -47.08 10.74 7.59
N GLN A 12 -46.51 11.68 6.83
CA GLN A 12 -46.04 13.06 7.14
C GLN A 12 -44.59 13.11 7.63
N GLY A 13 -43.82 14.03 7.02
CA GLY A 13 -42.40 14.23 7.27
C GLY A 13 -42.05 15.48 8.09
N SER A 14 -40.74 15.80 8.03
CA SER A 14 -40.01 16.97 8.57
C SER A 14 -39.60 16.91 10.05
N PRO A 15 -38.61 17.71 10.53
CA PRO A 15 -37.59 18.55 9.85
C PRO A 15 -36.14 18.36 10.37
N SER A 16 -35.16 18.94 9.66
CA SER A 16 -33.80 19.22 10.17
C SER A 16 -33.82 20.37 11.21
N PRO A 17 -32.97 20.38 12.26
CA PRO A 17 -32.83 21.54 13.13
C PRO A 17 -31.70 22.46 12.67
N THR A 18 -32.08 23.67 12.25
CA THR A 18 -31.21 24.85 12.24
C THR A 18 -31.44 25.61 13.55
N GLY A 19 -30.39 25.87 14.32
CA GLY A 19 -30.44 26.68 15.54
C GLY A 19 -29.47 27.86 15.47
N TYR A 20 -30.01 29.08 15.39
CA TYR A 20 -29.33 30.37 15.51
C TYR A 20 -29.41 30.90 16.95
N HIS A 21 -28.29 31.37 17.51
CA HIS A 21 -28.20 32.44 18.53
C HIS A 21 -26.70 32.86 18.61
N SER A 22 -26.23 34.01 18.12
CA SER A 22 -26.43 35.41 18.57
C SER A 22 -26.17 35.62 20.06
N GLY A 23 -25.16 36.41 20.43
CA GLY A 23 -24.96 36.84 21.82
C GLY A 23 -23.53 37.21 22.18
N SER A 24 -23.22 38.49 22.03
CA SER A 24 -22.01 39.21 22.43
C SER A 24 -21.70 39.21 23.95
N SER A 25 -20.40 39.35 24.25
CA SER A 25 -19.79 40.00 25.43
C SER A 25 -19.77 39.24 26.77
N ALA A 26 -18.55 38.99 27.28
CA ALA A 26 -18.12 39.54 28.58
C ALA A 26 -16.63 39.26 28.83
N TYR A 27 -15.85 40.34 28.80
CA TYR A 27 -14.54 40.48 29.42
C TYR A 27 -14.59 40.09 30.91
N VAL A 28 -13.60 39.35 31.39
CA VAL A 28 -13.22 39.34 32.81
C VAL A 28 -11.70 39.54 32.94
N PRO A 29 -11.23 40.69 33.47
CA PRO A 29 -9.82 40.97 33.72
C PRO A 29 -9.50 40.84 35.22
N THR A 30 -8.29 40.38 35.57
CA THR A 30 -7.69 40.63 36.90
C THR A 30 -6.20 40.23 36.90
N PRO A 31 -5.33 40.79 37.76
CA PRO A 31 -4.84 42.18 37.77
C PRO A 31 -3.29 42.28 37.72
N SER A 32 -2.76 43.43 37.26
CA SER A 32 -1.34 43.83 37.33
C SER A 32 -0.89 44.16 38.77
N PRO A 33 0.42 44.36 39.10
CA PRO A 33 1.07 45.66 38.82
C PRO A 33 2.62 45.69 38.67
N SER A 34 3.12 46.84 38.19
CA SER A 34 4.40 47.50 38.54
C SER A 34 5.64 47.38 37.62
N SER A 35 5.75 48.38 36.74
CA SER A 35 6.94 49.19 36.39
C SER A 35 8.30 48.95 37.07
N ALA A 36 9.37 48.88 36.27
CA ALA A 36 10.64 49.59 36.53
C ALA A 36 11.50 49.69 35.24
N VAL A 37 12.28 50.77 35.20
CA VAL A 37 12.97 51.40 34.07
C VAL A 37 14.46 50.96 33.99
N ASN A 38 14.96 50.77 32.75
CA ASN A 38 16.30 51.05 32.20
C ASN A 38 17.59 50.73 33.02
N VAL A 39 18.57 50.06 32.37
CA VAL A 39 20.00 50.46 32.22
C VAL A 39 20.79 49.30 31.60
N GLY A 40 21.63 49.60 30.61
CA GLY A 40 22.34 48.61 29.79
C GLY A 40 23.62 48.02 30.40
N ALA A 41 24.30 47.23 29.55
CA ALA A 41 25.74 46.87 29.55
C ALA A 41 25.95 45.36 29.25
N TYR A 42 26.62 45.13 28.11
CA TYR A 42 27.59 44.07 27.79
C TYR A 42 27.52 42.71 28.50
N GLY A 43 27.27 41.64 27.73
CA GLY A 43 27.52 40.26 28.16
C GLY A 43 27.30 39.26 27.03
N THR A 44 28.35 38.50 26.70
CA THR A 44 28.45 37.44 25.68
C THR A 44 27.38 36.34 25.79
N PRO A 45 26.80 35.81 24.70
CA PRO A 45 26.05 34.55 24.75
C PRO A 45 26.91 33.37 24.26
N SER A 46 27.30 32.49 25.20
CA SER A 46 27.51 31.07 24.90
C SER A 46 26.15 30.36 24.99
N PRO A 47 25.68 29.58 24.00
CA PRO A 47 24.50 28.76 24.17
C PRO A 47 24.89 27.32 24.56
N MET A 48 24.61 26.93 25.80
CA MET A 48 24.33 25.54 26.15
C MET A 48 22.90 25.43 26.68
N SER A 49 22.11 24.67 25.93
CA SER A 49 21.16 23.66 26.40
C SER A 49 19.70 24.04 26.69
N TYR A 50 18.86 23.15 26.16
CA TYR A 50 17.46 22.85 26.48
C TYR A 50 16.36 23.74 25.88
N SER A 51 15.83 23.28 24.75
CA SER A 51 14.47 23.61 24.29
C SER A 51 13.43 22.69 24.96
N PRO A 52 12.36 23.23 25.55
CA PRO A 52 11.25 22.46 26.11
C PRO A 52 10.21 22.09 25.03
N LEU A 53 9.83 20.81 25.05
CA LEU A 53 8.51 20.22 24.77
C LEU A 53 7.46 21.10 24.06
N THR A 54 7.15 20.78 22.80
CA THR A 54 5.87 21.10 22.14
C THR A 54 5.15 19.78 21.80
N PRO A 55 3.84 19.60 22.06
CA PRO A 55 3.16 18.31 21.97
C PRO A 55 2.38 18.09 20.66
N GLY A 56 2.35 16.84 20.19
CA GLY A 56 1.16 16.24 19.57
C GLY A 56 1.08 16.25 18.04
N GLY A 57 1.60 15.20 17.40
CA GLY A 57 1.26 14.82 16.04
C GLY A 57 1.64 13.36 15.81
N ALA A 58 0.69 12.45 16.00
CA ALA A 58 0.90 11.03 15.79
C ALA A 58 1.15 10.73 14.29
N PRO A 59 2.21 9.99 13.92
CA PRO A 59 2.29 9.40 12.60
C PRO A 59 1.50 8.09 12.59
N SER A 60 0.38 8.06 11.87
CA SER A 60 -0.20 6.79 11.43
C SER A 60 0.77 6.13 10.44
N PRO A 61 1.14 4.84 10.61
CA PRO A 61 2.03 4.17 9.69
C PRO A 61 1.25 3.67 8.48
N TYR A 62 1.91 3.61 7.32
CA TYR A 62 1.44 2.98 6.09
C TYR A 62 0.28 3.66 5.34
N ASN A 63 0.63 4.61 4.46
CA ASN A 63 0.20 4.54 3.06
C ASN A 63 1.04 5.48 2.17
N SER A 64 2.16 4.99 1.62
CA SER A 64 2.86 5.71 0.56
C SER A 64 2.13 5.49 -0.77
N HIS A 65 1.07 6.24 -1.02
CA HIS A 65 0.52 6.37 -2.37
C HIS A 65 1.50 7.20 -3.20
N SER A 66 2.38 6.51 -3.93
CA SER A 66 3.24 7.12 -4.94
C SER A 66 2.39 7.71 -6.05
N THR A 67 2.52 9.01 -6.21
CA THR A 67 2.00 9.82 -7.31
C THR A 67 2.57 9.38 -8.66
N GLY A 68 1.69 9.00 -9.60
CA GLY A 68 1.95 9.12 -11.05
C GLY A 68 2.76 8.00 -11.70
N MET A 69 2.26 6.77 -11.69
CA MET A 69 2.62 5.75 -12.69
C MET A 69 1.48 5.70 -13.74
N ASP A 70 1.86 5.64 -15.00
CA ASP A 70 0.95 5.58 -16.14
C ASP A 70 -0.03 4.38 -16.03
N PRO A 71 -1.35 4.57 -16.16
CA PRO A 71 -2.34 3.52 -15.96
C PRO A 71 -2.39 2.44 -17.07
N MET A 72 -1.48 2.42 -18.06
CA MET A 72 -1.49 1.41 -19.14
C MET A 72 -0.45 0.28 -19.01
N MET A 73 0.43 0.30 -18.00
CA MET A 73 1.14 -0.91 -17.56
C MET A 73 0.53 -1.37 -16.25
N GLN A 74 -0.40 -2.32 -16.33
CA GLN A 74 -0.80 -3.08 -15.15
C GLN A 74 0.40 -3.88 -14.66
N ASP A 75 1.17 -3.26 -13.76
CA ASP A 75 2.46 -3.75 -13.32
C ASP A 75 2.28 -5.08 -12.56
N TRP A 76 2.74 -6.17 -13.17
CA TRP A 76 2.60 -7.53 -12.64
C TRP A 76 3.55 -7.80 -11.46
N HIS A 77 4.51 -6.90 -11.25
CA HIS A 77 5.47 -6.97 -10.17
C HIS A 77 4.78 -6.93 -8.81
N THR A 78 5.23 -7.84 -7.93
CA THR A 78 4.83 -7.94 -6.54
C THR A 78 5.96 -8.59 -5.76
N THR A 79 5.89 -8.58 -4.43
CA THR A 79 6.88 -9.25 -3.59
C THR A 79 6.64 -10.76 -3.55
N ASP A 80 7.69 -11.46 -3.15
CA ASP A 80 7.66 -12.89 -2.82
C ASP A 80 7.34 -13.79 -4.03
N ILE A 81 7.55 -13.29 -5.24
CA ILE A 81 7.48 -14.08 -6.47
C ILE A 81 8.88 -14.29 -7.04
N GLU A 82 9.05 -15.42 -7.73
CA GLU A 82 10.27 -15.70 -8.48
C GLU A 82 10.22 -15.01 -9.84
N VAL A 83 11.33 -14.35 -10.17
CA VAL A 83 11.54 -13.66 -11.43
C VAL A 83 12.85 -14.09 -12.05
N ARG A 84 12.91 -14.05 -13.37
CA ARG A 84 14.14 -14.25 -14.13
C ARG A 84 14.64 -12.93 -14.69
N VAL A 85 15.94 -12.70 -14.61
CA VAL A 85 16.59 -11.58 -15.29
C VAL A 85 16.62 -11.86 -16.78
N ARG A 86 16.13 -10.91 -17.59
CA ARG A 86 16.06 -11.06 -19.05
C ARG A 86 17.44 -11.18 -19.69
N GLU A 87 17.48 -11.89 -20.81
CA GLU A 87 18.65 -12.02 -21.70
C GLU A 87 19.15 -10.66 -22.25
N SER A 88 18.31 -9.63 -22.24
CA SER A 88 18.63 -8.28 -22.70
C SER A 88 19.33 -7.41 -21.65
N HIS A 89 19.61 -7.93 -20.46
CA HIS A 89 20.20 -7.16 -19.37
C HIS A 89 21.67 -6.81 -19.67
N ASP A 90 22.11 -5.61 -19.29
CA ASP A 90 23.46 -5.11 -19.60
C ASP A 90 24.57 -5.87 -18.85
N ASP A 91 24.27 -6.30 -17.63
CA ASP A 91 25.17 -7.12 -16.81
C ASP A 91 25.00 -8.60 -17.16
N ASN A 92 26.01 -9.18 -17.80
CA ASN A 92 26.01 -10.55 -18.28
C ASN A 92 26.05 -11.58 -17.14
N ASP A 93 26.59 -11.20 -15.98
CA ASP A 93 26.62 -12.13 -14.84
C ASP A 93 25.21 -12.33 -14.29
N LEU A 94 24.34 -11.32 -14.37
CA LEU A 94 22.95 -11.37 -13.89
C LEU A 94 21.98 -12.06 -14.86
N VAL A 95 22.28 -12.08 -16.16
CA VAL A 95 21.39 -12.62 -17.19
C VAL A 95 20.97 -14.06 -16.89
N GLY A 96 19.66 -14.32 -17.00
CA GLY A 96 19.09 -15.66 -16.85
C GLY A 96 18.99 -16.17 -15.42
N GLN A 97 19.59 -15.47 -14.44
CA GLN A 97 19.47 -15.83 -13.03
C GLN A 97 18.02 -15.71 -12.56
N VAL A 98 17.62 -16.61 -11.66
CA VAL A 98 16.30 -16.62 -11.03
C VAL A 98 16.43 -16.13 -9.60
N GLY A 99 15.61 -15.17 -9.20
CA GLY A 99 15.62 -14.62 -7.85
C GLY A 99 14.22 -14.30 -7.34
N THR A 100 14.13 -13.91 -6.08
CA THR A 100 12.86 -13.53 -5.43
C THR A 100 12.78 -12.02 -5.21
N ILE A 101 11.69 -11.38 -5.62
CA ILE A 101 11.44 -9.96 -5.33
C ILE A 101 11.19 -9.79 -3.83
N ARG A 102 11.99 -8.97 -3.15
CA ARG A 102 11.84 -8.63 -1.73
C ARG A 102 11.14 -7.29 -1.52
N SER A 103 11.34 -6.33 -2.41
CA SER A 103 10.68 -5.03 -2.37
C SER A 103 10.68 -4.34 -3.73
N ILE A 104 9.80 -3.35 -3.91
CA ILE A 104 9.64 -2.59 -5.14
C ILE A 104 9.63 -1.10 -4.78
N SER A 105 10.46 -0.30 -5.45
CA SER A 105 10.54 1.15 -5.23
C SER A 105 11.00 1.87 -6.48
N GLY A 106 10.26 2.88 -6.92
CA GLY A 106 10.67 3.76 -8.02
C GLY A 106 10.93 3.05 -9.35
N GLY A 107 10.18 2.00 -9.68
CA GLY A 107 10.38 1.21 -10.92
C GLY A 107 11.55 0.22 -10.86
N MET A 108 12.13 0.03 -9.67
CA MET A 108 13.19 -0.94 -9.40
C MET A 108 12.68 -2.02 -8.44
N CYS A 109 13.06 -3.26 -8.70
CA CYS A 109 12.85 -4.41 -7.83
C CYS A 109 14.15 -4.74 -7.08
N SER A 110 14.04 -4.94 -5.78
CA SER A 110 15.08 -5.53 -4.95
C SER A 110 14.93 -7.04 -5.04
N VAL A 111 15.85 -7.73 -5.74
CA VAL A 111 15.77 -9.16 -6.06
C VAL A 111 16.87 -9.90 -5.31
N PHE A 112 16.49 -10.89 -4.49
CA PHE A 112 17.44 -11.81 -3.87
C PHE A 112 17.81 -12.91 -4.87
N LEU A 113 19.10 -13.03 -5.19
CA LEU A 113 19.66 -14.05 -6.07
C LEU A 113 20.31 -15.14 -5.22
N PRO A 114 19.76 -16.37 -5.20
CA PRO A 114 20.26 -17.46 -4.35
C PRO A 114 21.65 -17.95 -4.78
N ASP A 115 21.96 -17.93 -6.08
CA ASP A 115 23.27 -18.38 -6.60
C ASP A 115 24.42 -17.44 -6.17
N GLU A 116 24.12 -16.16 -5.94
CA GLU A 116 25.07 -15.14 -5.50
C GLU A 116 24.98 -14.84 -4.00
N ASP A 117 23.99 -15.40 -3.31
CA ASP A 117 23.64 -15.12 -1.91
C ASP A 117 23.61 -13.61 -1.58
N ARG A 118 23.00 -12.82 -2.49
CA ARG A 118 22.91 -11.36 -2.33
C ARG A 118 21.63 -10.81 -2.92
N THR A 119 21.31 -9.59 -2.51
CA THR A 119 20.20 -8.81 -3.07
C THR A 119 20.73 -7.75 -4.02
N VAL A 120 20.17 -7.70 -5.22
CA VAL A 120 20.50 -6.74 -6.27
C VAL A 120 19.29 -5.89 -6.64
N SER A 121 19.52 -4.67 -7.15
CA SER A 121 18.46 -3.78 -7.62
C SER A 121 18.37 -3.86 -9.14
N ILE A 122 17.25 -4.33 -9.67
CA ILE A 122 17.02 -4.55 -11.11
C ILE A 122 15.79 -3.75 -11.56
N SER A 123 15.86 -3.14 -12.74
CA SER A 123 14.70 -2.45 -13.32
C SER A 123 13.56 -3.43 -13.58
N CYS A 124 12.33 -3.05 -13.23
CA CYS A 124 11.14 -3.86 -13.49
C CYS A 124 11.04 -4.36 -14.95
N GLU A 125 11.46 -3.54 -15.92
CA GLU A 125 11.38 -3.91 -17.35
C GLU A 125 12.37 -5.03 -17.77
N GLN A 126 13.39 -5.26 -16.94
CA GLN A 126 14.40 -6.29 -17.16
C GLN A 126 14.07 -7.62 -16.47
N LEU A 127 12.89 -7.71 -15.86
CA LEU A 127 12.41 -8.93 -15.22
C LEU A 127 11.32 -9.58 -16.06
N GLU A 128 11.18 -10.89 -15.88
CA GLU A 128 10.04 -11.64 -16.35
C GLU A 128 9.57 -12.63 -15.28
N PRO A 129 8.25 -12.88 -15.20
CA PRO A 129 7.71 -13.78 -14.20
C PRO A 129 8.13 -15.23 -14.50
N VAL A 130 8.51 -15.96 -13.46
CA VAL A 130 8.72 -17.40 -13.57
C VAL A 130 7.36 -18.10 -13.60
N ILE A 131 7.04 -18.74 -14.73
CA ILE A 131 5.82 -19.53 -14.88
C ILE A 131 5.90 -20.73 -13.92
N PRO A 132 4.92 -20.93 -13.02
CA PRO A 132 4.95 -22.02 -12.06
C PRO A 132 4.75 -23.37 -12.75
N ALA A 133 5.47 -24.39 -12.28
CA ALA A 133 5.22 -25.79 -12.61
C ALA A 133 4.49 -26.48 -11.46
N TRP A 134 3.69 -27.52 -11.70
CA TRP A 134 3.13 -28.31 -10.59
C TRP A 134 4.24 -29.10 -9.88
N PRO A 135 4.28 -29.18 -8.53
CA PRO A 135 3.33 -28.68 -7.53
C PRO A 135 3.78 -27.36 -6.85
N ASN A 136 4.33 -26.39 -7.61
CA ASN A 136 4.78 -25.14 -7.03
C ASN A 136 3.61 -24.30 -6.49
N PRO A 137 3.82 -23.60 -5.38
CA PRO A 137 2.90 -22.55 -4.96
C PRO A 137 2.91 -21.39 -5.96
N VAL A 138 1.79 -20.68 -6.02
CA VAL A 138 1.56 -19.61 -7.01
C VAL A 138 1.04 -18.35 -6.36
N LYS A 139 1.35 -17.20 -6.96
CA LYS A 139 0.68 -15.93 -6.70
C LYS A 139 0.08 -15.44 -8.01
N VAL A 140 -1.15 -14.94 -7.95
CA VAL A 140 -1.82 -14.31 -9.07
C VAL A 140 -1.27 -12.90 -9.23
N ILE A 141 -0.73 -12.60 -10.41
CA ILE A 141 -0.01 -11.34 -10.72
C ILE A 141 -0.81 -10.39 -11.62
N LEU A 142 -1.91 -10.87 -12.22
CA LEU A 142 -2.77 -10.10 -13.12
C LEU A 142 -4.25 -10.46 -12.89
N GLY A 143 -5.16 -9.55 -13.27
CA GLY A 143 -6.60 -9.78 -13.18
C GLY A 143 -7.21 -9.44 -11.81
N GLU A 144 -8.43 -9.90 -11.58
CA GLU A 144 -9.23 -9.55 -10.38
C GLU A 144 -8.69 -10.17 -9.08
N ASP A 145 -8.10 -11.36 -9.18
CA ASP A 145 -7.53 -12.09 -8.05
C ASP A 145 -6.06 -11.71 -7.79
N LYS A 146 -5.54 -10.60 -8.35
CA LYS A 146 -4.14 -10.16 -8.14
C LYS A 146 -3.79 -10.11 -6.64
N GLU A 147 -2.57 -10.53 -6.29
CA GLU A 147 -2.02 -10.72 -4.93
C GLU A 147 -2.50 -11.95 -4.18
N ARG A 148 -3.49 -12.68 -4.69
CA ARG A 148 -3.90 -13.92 -4.05
C ARG A 148 -2.86 -15.03 -4.28
N THR A 149 -2.64 -15.81 -3.24
CA THR A 149 -1.74 -16.97 -3.24
C THR A 149 -2.51 -18.27 -3.25
N GLY A 150 -1.85 -19.37 -3.60
CA GLY A 150 -2.46 -20.69 -3.56
C GLY A 150 -1.53 -21.80 -4.02
N ASP A 151 -2.11 -22.99 -4.17
CA ASP A 151 -1.42 -24.17 -4.66
C ASP A 151 -1.90 -24.52 -6.08
N LEU A 152 -0.94 -24.71 -6.98
CA LEU A 152 -1.23 -25.27 -8.30
C LEU A 152 -1.56 -26.75 -8.15
N LEU A 153 -2.72 -27.19 -8.64
CA LEU A 153 -3.19 -28.58 -8.56
C LEU A 153 -2.92 -29.35 -9.85
N SER A 154 -3.03 -28.68 -10.98
CA SER A 154 -2.71 -29.23 -12.31
C SER A 154 -2.57 -28.11 -13.34
N ILE A 155 -2.02 -28.44 -14.50
CA ILE A 155 -1.95 -27.58 -15.67
C ILE A 155 -2.69 -28.28 -16.81
N ASP A 156 -3.59 -27.56 -17.47
CA ASP A 156 -4.24 -27.96 -18.71
C ASP A 156 -3.95 -26.90 -19.78
N ASN A 157 -3.10 -27.26 -20.75
CA ASN A 157 -2.66 -26.38 -21.84
C ASN A 157 -2.07 -25.03 -21.34
N GLN A 158 -2.82 -23.93 -21.42
CA GLN A 158 -2.41 -22.59 -20.99
C GLN A 158 -3.12 -22.14 -19.70
N GLU A 159 -3.78 -23.06 -19.01
CA GLU A 159 -4.55 -22.79 -17.80
C GLU A 159 -4.05 -23.65 -16.64
N GLY A 160 -3.92 -23.04 -15.47
CA GLY A 160 -3.63 -23.71 -14.21
C GLY A 160 -4.92 -23.89 -13.41
N VAL A 161 -5.13 -25.08 -12.86
CA VAL A 161 -6.15 -25.32 -11.84
C VAL A 161 -5.52 -24.99 -10.49
N VAL A 162 -5.93 -23.89 -9.88
CA VAL A 162 -5.34 -23.34 -8.67
C VAL A 162 -6.34 -23.41 -7.52
N LYS A 163 -5.91 -23.96 -6.39
CA LYS A 163 -6.62 -23.80 -5.12
C LYS A 163 -6.10 -22.55 -4.45
N LEU A 164 -6.86 -21.46 -4.49
CA LEU A 164 -6.47 -20.21 -3.86
C LEU A 164 -6.69 -20.30 -2.34
N ASP A 165 -5.85 -19.60 -1.58
CA ASP A 165 -5.94 -19.59 -0.13
C ASP A 165 -7.27 -18.95 0.32
N GLY A 166 -8.03 -19.69 1.13
CA GLY A 166 -9.32 -19.25 1.70
C GLY A 166 -10.52 -19.27 0.76
N ASP A 167 -10.41 -19.82 -0.46
CA ASP A 167 -11.46 -19.80 -1.49
C ASP A 167 -11.53 -21.14 -2.23
N ASP A 168 -12.50 -21.25 -3.14
CA ASP A 168 -12.68 -22.43 -3.98
C ASP A 168 -11.61 -22.55 -5.10
N VAL A 169 -11.56 -23.73 -5.71
CA VAL A 169 -10.65 -24.03 -6.83
C VAL A 169 -11.05 -23.22 -8.07
N LYS A 170 -10.10 -22.53 -8.68
CA LYS A 170 -10.30 -21.74 -9.90
C LYS A 170 -9.41 -22.21 -11.04
N MET A 171 -9.85 -21.98 -12.27
CA MET A 171 -9.06 -22.15 -13.48
C MET A 171 -8.57 -20.76 -13.93
N LEU A 172 -7.25 -20.57 -13.95
CA LEU A 172 -6.61 -19.28 -14.26
C LEU A 172 -5.62 -19.46 -15.39
N GLN A 173 -5.52 -18.49 -16.30
CA GLN A 173 -4.50 -18.55 -17.35
C GLN A 173 -3.10 -18.49 -16.74
N LEU A 174 -2.17 -19.32 -17.22
CA LEU A 174 -0.81 -19.39 -16.70
C LEU A 174 -0.09 -18.02 -16.74
N ARG A 175 -0.41 -17.17 -17.72
CA ARG A 175 0.15 -15.81 -17.81
C ARG A 175 -0.27 -14.90 -16.65
N TYR A 176 -1.29 -15.27 -15.87
CA TYR A 176 -1.71 -14.54 -14.66
C TYR A 176 -1.05 -15.10 -13.40
N LEU A 177 -0.26 -16.16 -13.52
CA LEU A 177 0.36 -16.84 -12.39
C LEU A 177 1.87 -16.66 -12.44
N CYS A 178 2.45 -16.43 -11.26
CA CYS A 178 3.89 -16.49 -11.06
C CYS A 178 4.20 -17.47 -9.94
N LYS A 179 5.36 -18.13 -10.02
CA LYS A 179 5.85 -18.98 -8.94
C LYS A 179 6.05 -18.14 -7.68
N TYR A 180 5.42 -18.57 -6.59
CA TYR A 180 5.45 -17.88 -5.30
C TYR A 180 6.54 -18.47 -4.42
N ASN A 181 7.35 -17.64 -3.78
CA ASN A 181 8.27 -18.05 -2.74
C ASN A 181 7.64 -17.71 -1.39
N ARG A 182 7.18 -18.73 -0.65
CA ARG A 182 6.53 -18.49 0.64
C ARG A 182 7.56 -17.89 1.61
N PRO A 183 7.23 -16.80 2.32
CA PRO A 183 8.14 -16.21 3.30
C PRO A 183 8.50 -17.25 4.36
N GLY A 184 9.80 -17.49 4.56
CA GLY A 184 10.33 -18.46 5.51
C GLY A 184 10.69 -19.84 4.95
N GLN A 185 10.79 -20.00 3.61
CA GLN A 185 11.33 -21.21 2.96
C GLN A 185 12.80 -21.10 2.52
N ASP A 186 13.51 -20.03 2.92
CA ASP A 186 14.96 -19.85 2.66
C ASP A 186 15.83 -20.77 3.54
#